data_AF-A0A0R1QG98-F1
#
_entry.id   AF-A0A0R1QG98-F1
#
_cell.length_a   1.000
_cell.length_b   1.000
_cell.length_c   1.000
_cell.angle_alpha   90.00
_cell.angle_beta   90.00
_cell.angle_gamma   90.00
#
_symmetry.space_group_name_H-M   'P 1'
#
loop_
_entity.id
_entity.type
_entity.pdbx_description
1 polymer ?
#
loop_
_entity_poly.entity_id
_entity_poly.type
_entity_poly.pdbx_seq_one_letter_code
_entity_poly.pdbx_strand_id
1 'polypeptide(L)'
;MPKKNHKPLIFIIILVVLVAAIGGYYYIIFGAKKSNDTSSDTGLTQIIQNQNADEFLKMFDSETTKSSLSKIGAKSILLDWNQNSTEDISKIEDTLKNSGRVSGAENDYRIKYIQTKKMLFFKDMKLTTMTSKLVVPSKLKKANITVDGTKVNYSELTRNNLFPGVYNFKIKLGKNESTQRVIILGDGRSVTLTAPKQKVVRDDDGQNTGTKKTTNNTQTVQTPKDDTSANDASNDPTYKEPSLVGADDLAGNWKLVDSENNEMGIMPETITFSRDSITAMYAHNIQTTTPIDTVQYSEEDDTDYFTGDNSPNPFAAKLAKRTINGKERVVLEHLDQGSYGWYLRQ
;
A
#
# COMPACT_ATOMS: atom_id res chain seq x y z
N MET A 1 -13.45 87.88 -24.71
CA MET A 1 -12.76 86.91 -23.83
C MET A 1 -13.35 85.52 -24.06
N PRO A 2 -12.58 84.50 -24.46
CA PRO A 2 -13.09 83.13 -24.58
C PRO A 2 -13.26 82.49 -23.20
N LYS A 3 -14.43 81.91 -22.91
CA LYS A 3 -14.64 81.09 -21.71
C LYS A 3 -13.83 79.79 -21.85
N LYS A 4 -12.89 79.52 -20.94
CA LYS A 4 -12.23 78.21 -20.86
C LYS A 4 -13.28 77.14 -20.53
N ASN A 5 -13.49 76.19 -21.44
CA ASN A 5 -14.30 75.02 -21.15
C ASN A 5 -13.50 74.07 -20.26
N HIS A 6 -13.81 74.04 -18.96
CA HIS A 6 -13.14 73.16 -17.99
C HIS A 6 -13.62 71.69 -18.05
N LYS A 7 -14.66 71.40 -18.83
CA LYS A 7 -15.25 70.06 -19.00
C LYS A 7 -14.25 68.93 -19.30
N PRO A 8 -13.33 69.03 -20.29
CA PRO A 8 -12.35 67.97 -20.55
C PRO A 8 -11.38 67.75 -19.38
N LEU A 9 -10.99 68.80 -18.65
CA LEU A 9 -10.09 68.68 -17.49
C LEU A 9 -10.75 67.86 -16.37
N ILE A 10 -12.02 68.15 -16.08
CA ILE A 10 -12.83 67.42 -15.10
C ILE A 10 -12.97 65.95 -15.50
N PHE A 11 -13.20 65.68 -16.80
CA PHE A 11 -13.35 64.31 -17.31
C PHE A 11 -12.05 63.49 -17.17
N ILE A 12 -10.89 64.10 -17.43
CA ILE A 12 -9.58 63.47 -17.23
C ILE A 12 -9.34 63.16 -15.75
N ILE A 13 -9.65 64.09 -14.83
CA ILE A 13 -9.51 63.87 -13.39
C ILE A 13 -10.38 62.70 -12.92
N ILE A 14 -11.64 62.64 -13.35
CA ILE A 14 -12.54 61.52 -13.02
C ILE A 14 -11.99 60.20 -13.56
N LEU A 15 -11.48 60.16 -14.80
CA LEU A 15 -10.91 58.95 -15.39
C LEU A 15 -9.67 58.46 -14.62
N VAL A 16 -8.77 59.36 -14.23
CA VAL A 16 -7.57 59.02 -13.44
C VAL A 16 -7.97 58.48 -12.06
N VAL A 17 -8.95 59.09 -11.39
CA VAL A 17 -9.47 58.58 -10.10
C VAL A 17 -10.13 57.21 -10.28
N LEU A 18 -10.88 56.98 -11.36
CA LEU A 18 -11.51 55.68 -11.62
C LEU A 18 -10.46 54.58 -11.89
N VAL A 19 -9.42 54.87 -12.67
CA VAL A 19 -8.31 53.94 -12.95
C VAL A 19 -7.49 53.67 -11.70
N ALA A 20 -7.24 54.69 -10.85
CA ALA A 20 -6.56 54.51 -9.57
C ALA A 20 -7.41 53.70 -8.58
N ALA A 21 -8.73 53.90 -8.54
CA ALA A 21 -9.64 53.13 -7.70
C ALA A 21 -9.75 51.67 -8.14
N ILE A 22 -9.90 51.41 -9.45
CA ILE A 22 -9.95 50.04 -10.00
C ILE A 22 -8.58 49.35 -9.84
N GLY A 23 -7.49 50.03 -10.17
CA GLY A 23 -6.12 49.52 -9.98
C GLY A 23 -5.81 49.23 -8.52
N GLY A 24 -6.19 50.11 -7.59
CA GLY A 24 -6.06 49.92 -6.15
C GLY A 24 -6.94 48.79 -5.61
N TYR A 25 -8.18 48.64 -6.11
CA TYR A 25 -9.08 47.54 -5.75
C TYR A 25 -8.52 46.18 -6.22
N TYR A 26 -8.02 46.10 -7.46
CA TYR A 26 -7.30 44.92 -7.94
C TYR A 26 -5.98 44.69 -7.18
N TYR A 27 -5.25 45.72 -6.77
CA TYR A 27 -4.04 45.58 -5.96
C TYR A 27 -4.35 45.10 -4.53
N ILE A 28 -5.49 45.47 -3.94
CA ILE A 28 -5.92 44.94 -2.63
C ILE A 28 -6.36 43.47 -2.76
N ILE A 29 -7.06 43.10 -3.85
CA ILE A 29 -7.57 41.73 -4.05
C ILE A 29 -6.49 40.75 -4.55
N PHE A 30 -5.54 41.18 -5.38
CA PHE A 30 -4.49 40.33 -5.96
C PHE A 30 -3.07 40.64 -5.43
N GLY A 31 -2.78 41.87 -5.01
CA GLY A 31 -1.48 42.25 -4.42
C GLY A 31 -1.26 41.67 -3.02
N ALA A 32 -2.34 41.30 -2.32
CA ALA A 32 -2.29 40.44 -1.13
C ALA A 32 -1.91 38.97 -1.44
N LYS A 33 -1.57 38.64 -2.70
CA LYS A 33 -1.29 37.27 -3.18
C LYS A 33 -0.08 37.15 -4.15
N LYS A 34 1.01 37.93 -3.98
CA LYS A 34 2.35 37.51 -4.45
C LYS A 34 3.57 38.27 -3.88
N SER A 35 4.01 37.86 -2.69
CA SER A 35 5.43 37.84 -2.24
C SER A 35 5.48 37.12 -0.87
N ASN A 36 6.42 36.22 -0.56
CA ASN A 36 7.45 35.53 -1.36
C ASN A 36 7.34 34.01 -1.10
N ASP A 37 8.31 33.23 -1.57
CA ASP A 37 8.47 31.81 -1.21
C ASP A 37 8.53 31.61 0.32
N THR A 38 7.40 31.15 0.86
CA THR A 38 7.38 30.22 1.98
C THR A 38 6.56 29.01 1.56
N SER A 39 7.29 27.97 1.12
CA SER A 39 6.86 26.60 1.38
C SER A 39 6.40 26.51 2.83
N SER A 40 5.27 25.85 3.08
CA SER A 40 4.74 25.71 4.43
C SER A 40 5.49 24.60 5.18
N ASP A 41 6.79 24.78 5.40
CA ASP A 41 7.67 23.77 6.04
C ASP A 41 7.28 23.49 7.50
N THR A 42 6.41 24.34 8.06
CA THR A 42 5.74 24.13 9.36
C THR A 42 4.45 23.31 9.24
N GLY A 43 3.87 23.16 8.06
CA GLY A 43 2.55 22.58 7.80
C GLY A 43 2.49 21.09 8.13
N LEU A 44 3.14 20.23 7.33
CA LEU A 44 3.17 18.80 7.64
C LEU A 44 3.89 18.53 8.97
N THR A 45 4.95 19.27 9.27
CA THR A 45 5.71 19.18 10.52
C THR A 45 4.83 19.33 11.75
N GLN A 46 3.97 20.36 11.81
CA GLN A 46 3.01 20.55 12.90
C GLN A 46 1.89 19.50 12.88
N ILE A 47 1.48 19.02 11.71
CA ILE A 47 0.45 17.97 11.59
C ILE A 47 0.96 16.65 12.19
N ILE A 48 2.22 16.27 11.95
CA ILE A 48 2.87 15.09 12.55
C ILE A 48 3.05 15.28 14.06
N GLN A 49 3.67 16.38 14.49
CA GLN A 49 3.94 16.67 15.90
C GLN A 49 2.67 16.70 16.78
N ASN A 50 1.57 17.25 16.26
CA ASN A 50 0.28 17.29 16.95
C ASN A 50 -0.60 16.06 16.67
N GLN A 51 -0.12 15.08 15.87
CA GLN A 51 -0.85 13.91 15.40
C GLN A 51 -2.24 14.23 14.81
N ASN A 52 -2.34 15.36 14.10
CA ASN A 52 -3.60 15.94 13.64
C ASN A 52 -4.11 15.26 12.36
N ALA A 53 -4.71 14.09 12.55
CA ALA A 53 -5.28 13.27 11.47
C ALA A 53 -6.33 14.00 10.61
N ASP A 54 -7.06 14.99 11.15
CA ASP A 54 -8.06 15.73 10.37
C ASP A 54 -7.42 16.69 9.37
N GLU A 55 -6.34 17.40 9.75
CA GLU A 55 -5.59 18.25 8.82
C GLU A 55 -4.78 17.41 7.83
N PHE A 56 -4.18 16.29 8.27
CA PHE A 56 -3.46 15.37 7.39
C PHE A 56 -4.34 14.86 6.24
N LEU A 57 -5.58 14.43 6.54
CA LEU A 57 -6.51 13.94 5.52
C LEU A 57 -6.95 15.02 4.51
N LYS A 58 -6.86 16.32 4.84
CA LYS A 58 -7.14 17.41 3.89
C LYS A 58 -6.03 17.58 2.83
N MET A 59 -4.83 17.06 3.08
CA MET A 59 -3.70 17.12 2.14
C MET A 59 -3.90 16.17 0.94
N PHE A 60 -4.83 15.22 1.05
CA PHE A 60 -5.17 14.23 0.02
C PHE A 60 -6.41 14.64 -0.80
N ASP A 61 -6.86 13.79 -1.72
CA ASP A 61 -8.15 13.94 -2.41
C ASP A 61 -9.29 13.25 -1.65
N SER A 62 -10.46 13.86 -1.65
CA SER A 62 -11.60 13.44 -0.81
C SER A 62 -12.14 12.04 -1.09
N GLU A 63 -11.82 11.45 -2.24
CA GLU A 63 -12.18 10.08 -2.57
C GLU A 63 -11.25 9.05 -1.91
N THR A 64 -9.98 9.38 -1.62
CA THR A 64 -9.08 8.48 -0.86
C THR A 64 -9.32 8.56 0.64
N THR A 65 -9.87 9.69 1.13
CA THR A 65 -10.14 9.95 2.56
C THR A 65 -11.62 9.80 2.93
N LYS A 66 -12.43 9.24 2.02
CA LYS A 66 -13.89 9.09 2.09
C LYS A 66 -14.40 8.17 3.21
N SER A 67 -13.53 7.35 3.79
CA SER A 67 -13.91 6.39 4.82
C SER A 67 -13.92 7.04 6.20
N SER A 68 -14.94 6.76 7.01
CA SER A 68 -14.94 7.02 8.46
C SER A 68 -13.69 6.48 9.16
N LEU A 69 -13.11 5.40 8.62
CA LEU A 69 -11.91 4.76 9.13
C LEU A 69 -10.60 5.37 8.61
N SER A 70 -10.64 6.31 7.65
CA SER A 70 -9.43 7.00 7.17
C SER A 70 -8.73 7.76 8.30
N LYS A 71 -9.48 8.24 9.30
CA LYS A 71 -8.93 8.93 10.49
C LYS A 71 -8.12 8.02 11.42
N ILE A 72 -8.46 6.73 11.48
CA ILE A 72 -7.71 5.74 12.28
C ILE A 72 -6.35 5.49 11.62
N GLY A 73 -6.36 5.19 10.31
CA GLY A 73 -5.16 4.99 9.51
C GLY A 73 -4.24 6.23 9.53
N ALA A 74 -4.79 7.40 9.24
CA ALA A 74 -4.09 8.68 9.35
C ALA A 74 -3.42 8.88 10.72
N LYS A 75 -4.13 8.63 11.83
CA LYS A 75 -3.53 8.78 13.16
C LYS A 75 -2.37 7.80 13.38
N SER A 76 -2.49 6.55 12.91
CA SER A 76 -1.41 5.57 13.06
C SER A 76 -0.14 5.94 12.28
N ILE A 77 -0.28 6.51 11.07
CA ILE A 77 0.86 7.01 10.27
C ILE A 77 1.57 8.15 10.99
N LEU A 78 0.81 9.15 11.47
CA LEU A 78 1.39 10.30 12.18
C LEU A 78 2.05 9.89 13.50
N LEU A 79 1.53 8.86 14.18
CA LEU A 79 2.14 8.29 15.37
C LEU A 79 3.47 7.60 15.04
N ASP A 80 3.48 6.73 14.03
CA ASP A 80 4.65 5.99 13.56
C ASP A 80 5.78 6.93 13.11
N TRP A 81 5.48 7.89 12.22
CA TRP A 81 6.41 8.93 11.78
C TRP A 81 6.90 9.84 12.91
N ASN A 82 6.13 10.04 13.98
CA ASN A 82 6.55 10.84 15.13
C ASN A 82 7.34 10.03 16.19
N GLN A 83 7.34 8.69 16.13
CA GLN A 83 7.95 7.84 17.18
C GLN A 83 9.12 6.99 16.68
N ASN A 84 9.06 6.49 15.45
CA ASN A 84 10.01 5.50 14.92
C ASN A 84 10.96 6.10 13.87
N SER A 85 10.54 7.17 13.18
CA SER A 85 11.33 7.87 12.15
C SER A 85 12.77 8.14 12.58
N THR A 86 13.73 7.73 11.76
CA THR A 86 15.16 8.06 11.93
C THR A 86 15.55 9.37 11.25
N GLU A 87 14.66 9.94 10.43
CA GLU A 87 14.79 11.29 9.92
C GLU A 87 14.04 12.31 10.80
N ASP A 88 14.56 13.55 10.80
CA ASP A 88 13.96 14.70 11.47
C ASP A 88 12.56 14.98 10.89
N ILE A 89 11.55 15.19 11.74
CA ILE A 89 10.16 15.42 11.33
C ILE A 89 10.04 16.61 10.36
N SER A 90 10.92 17.62 10.47
CA SER A 90 10.98 18.75 9.55
C SER A 90 11.39 18.39 8.11
N LYS A 91 12.04 17.24 7.91
CA LYS A 91 12.48 16.74 6.60
C LYS A 91 11.47 15.80 5.94
N ILE A 92 10.54 15.23 6.71
CA ILE A 92 9.54 14.28 6.20
C ILE A 92 8.78 14.87 5.00
N GLU A 93 8.46 16.17 5.00
CA GLU A 93 7.78 16.78 3.85
C GLU A 93 8.60 16.69 2.55
N ASP A 94 9.92 16.92 2.61
CA ASP A 94 10.80 16.78 1.47
C ASP A 94 11.04 15.31 1.09
N THR A 95 11.08 14.41 2.07
CA THR A 95 11.12 12.96 1.80
C THR A 95 9.86 12.50 1.06
N LEU A 96 8.66 12.96 1.43
CA LEU A 96 7.42 12.68 0.69
C LEU A 96 7.38 13.37 -0.70
N LYS A 97 8.14 14.44 -0.93
CA LYS A 97 8.32 15.06 -2.27
C LYS A 97 9.25 14.24 -3.17
N ASN A 98 10.25 13.57 -2.59
CA ASN A 98 11.34 12.92 -3.33
C ASN A 98 11.22 11.39 -3.44
N SER A 99 11.08 10.68 -2.31
CA SER A 99 11.00 9.20 -2.27
C SER A 99 9.56 8.68 -2.12
N GLY A 100 8.72 9.42 -1.39
CA GLY A 100 7.41 8.96 -0.96
C GLY A 100 7.44 7.88 0.13
N ARG A 101 8.54 7.78 0.88
CA ARG A 101 8.81 6.76 1.91
C ARG A 101 9.65 7.34 3.05
N VAL A 102 9.16 7.29 4.28
CA VAL A 102 9.82 7.86 5.47
C VAL A 102 10.80 6.86 6.10
N SER A 103 12.02 7.32 6.36
CA SER A 103 13.13 6.50 6.85
C SER A 103 12.93 6.11 8.33
N GLY A 104 13.06 4.82 8.64
CA GLY A 104 13.01 4.32 10.02
C GLY A 104 11.61 4.16 10.62
N ALA A 105 10.55 4.58 9.92
CA ALA A 105 9.17 4.22 10.31
C ALA A 105 9.01 2.69 10.41
N GLU A 106 8.13 2.23 11.31
CA GLU A 106 7.81 0.79 11.46
C GLU A 106 7.18 0.24 10.17
N ASN A 107 6.49 1.08 9.40
CA ASN A 107 5.75 0.69 8.19
C ASN A 107 6.12 1.57 6.98
N ASP A 108 6.41 0.94 5.84
CA ASP A 108 6.72 1.60 4.56
C ASP A 108 5.47 2.18 3.86
N TYR A 109 4.89 3.23 4.42
CA TYR A 109 3.70 3.87 3.84
C TYR A 109 4.03 4.59 2.53
N ARG A 110 3.40 4.13 1.44
CA ARG A 110 3.52 4.67 0.08
C ARG A 110 2.67 5.92 -0.08
N ILE A 111 3.18 7.03 0.46
CA ILE A 111 2.54 8.35 0.44
C ILE A 111 3.50 9.31 -0.24
N LYS A 112 3.07 9.99 -1.30
CA LYS A 112 3.94 10.95 -2.03
C LYS A 112 3.20 12.21 -2.45
N TYR A 113 3.93 13.29 -2.64
CA TYR A 113 3.37 14.47 -3.29
C TYR A 113 3.17 14.25 -4.79
N ILE A 114 2.09 14.83 -5.32
CA ILE A 114 1.84 15.02 -6.75
C ILE A 114 1.48 16.48 -7.03
N GLN A 115 1.97 17.01 -8.15
CA GLN A 115 1.57 18.31 -8.65
C GLN A 115 0.21 18.19 -9.37
N THR A 116 -0.86 18.68 -8.74
CA THR A 116 -2.18 18.70 -9.39
C THR A 116 -2.27 19.85 -10.40
N LYS A 117 -2.84 19.58 -11.59
CA LYS A 117 -2.95 20.58 -12.66
C LYS A 117 -4.19 21.45 -12.47
N LYS A 118 -4.01 22.71 -12.04
CA LYS A 118 -5.00 23.78 -12.19
C LYS A 118 -4.40 25.00 -12.91
N MET A 119 -5.29 25.88 -13.38
CA MET A 119 -5.02 26.92 -14.39
C MET A 119 -3.68 27.65 -14.26
N LEU A 120 -2.82 27.43 -15.27
CA LEU A 120 -1.78 28.29 -15.86
C LEU A 120 -0.66 28.91 -14.98
N PHE A 121 -0.91 29.23 -13.71
CA PHE A 121 0.01 29.99 -12.85
C PHE A 121 0.11 29.50 -11.39
N PHE A 122 -0.61 28.43 -11.02
CA PHE A 122 -0.61 27.88 -9.66
C PHE A 122 -0.30 26.37 -9.68
N LYS A 123 0.66 25.96 -8.83
CA LYS A 123 1.05 24.55 -8.65
C LYS A 123 0.51 24.04 -7.31
N ASP A 124 -0.72 23.54 -7.30
CA ASP A 124 -1.30 22.94 -6.10
C ASP A 124 -0.70 21.55 -5.87
N MET A 125 0.20 21.44 -4.90
CA MET A 125 0.78 20.18 -4.43
C MET A 125 -0.21 19.46 -3.50
N LYS A 126 -0.42 18.16 -3.71
CA LYS A 126 -1.23 17.29 -2.82
C LYS A 126 -0.48 16.02 -2.48
N LEU A 127 -0.78 15.43 -1.32
CA LEU A 127 -0.41 14.05 -1.03
C LEU A 127 -1.33 13.08 -1.80
N THR A 128 -0.77 11.97 -2.25
CA THR A 128 -1.50 10.85 -2.85
C THR A 128 -0.99 9.52 -2.32
N THR A 129 -1.87 8.53 -2.36
CA THR A 129 -1.63 7.14 -1.96
C THR A 129 -2.77 6.26 -2.50
N MET A 130 -2.55 4.96 -2.62
CA MET A 130 -3.63 4.04 -3.03
C MET A 130 -4.44 3.61 -1.80
N THR A 131 -5.69 3.20 -2.02
CA THR A 131 -6.57 2.73 -0.94
C THR A 131 -6.88 1.26 -1.12
N SER A 132 -6.78 0.49 -0.03
CA SER A 132 -6.87 -0.97 -0.06
C SER A 132 -8.28 -1.46 0.21
N LYS A 133 -8.77 -2.38 -0.63
CA LYS A 133 -10.09 -2.97 -0.48
C LYS A 133 -10.10 -4.01 0.64
N LEU A 134 -11.01 -3.86 1.60
CA LEU A 134 -11.20 -4.82 2.68
C LEU A 134 -12.21 -5.90 2.29
N VAL A 135 -11.75 -7.15 2.18
CA VAL A 135 -12.57 -8.32 1.91
C VAL A 135 -13.11 -8.87 3.23
N VAL A 136 -14.40 -8.63 3.49
CA VAL A 136 -15.06 -9.09 4.72
C VAL A 136 -15.94 -10.32 4.40
N PRO A 137 -15.62 -11.52 4.92
CA PRO A 137 -16.41 -12.73 4.65
C PRO A 137 -17.87 -12.60 5.09
N SER A 138 -18.79 -13.14 4.29
CA SER A 138 -20.25 -13.06 4.50
C SER A 138 -20.71 -13.56 5.88
N LYS A 139 -19.99 -14.52 6.48
CA LYS A 139 -20.17 -15.00 7.87
C LYS A 139 -20.09 -13.90 8.94
N LEU A 140 -19.41 -12.78 8.64
CA LEU A 140 -19.28 -11.63 9.54
C LEU A 140 -20.44 -10.61 9.43
N LYS A 141 -21.43 -10.82 8.54
CA LYS A 141 -22.63 -9.95 8.46
C LYS A 141 -23.43 -9.86 9.77
N LYS A 142 -23.25 -10.82 10.69
CA LYS A 142 -23.87 -10.86 12.03
C LYS A 142 -22.85 -10.69 13.18
N ALA A 143 -21.60 -10.34 12.89
CA ALA A 143 -20.59 -10.08 13.91
C ALA A 143 -20.75 -8.66 14.48
N ASN A 144 -20.39 -8.49 15.76
CA ASN A 144 -20.10 -7.18 16.31
C ASN A 144 -18.60 -6.90 16.05
N ILE A 145 -18.28 -5.86 15.30
CA ILE A 145 -16.91 -5.51 14.91
C ILE A 145 -16.59 -4.14 15.47
N THR A 146 -15.41 -4.00 16.09
CA THR A 146 -14.84 -2.70 16.45
C THR A 146 -13.45 -2.56 15.85
N VAL A 147 -13.11 -1.37 15.39
CA VAL A 147 -11.78 -0.99 14.90
C VAL A 147 -11.24 0.06 15.85
N ASP A 148 -10.15 -0.25 16.56
CA ASP A 148 -9.54 0.63 17.57
C ASP A 148 -10.55 1.18 18.60
N GLY A 149 -11.46 0.30 19.04
CA GLY A 149 -12.56 0.60 19.98
C GLY A 149 -13.82 1.17 19.32
N THR A 150 -13.73 1.81 18.16
CA THR A 150 -14.90 2.33 17.43
C THR A 150 -15.73 1.19 16.83
N LYS A 151 -17.03 1.12 17.14
CA LYS A 151 -17.93 0.13 16.54
C LYS A 151 -18.23 0.47 15.09
N VAL A 152 -18.06 -0.50 14.19
CA VAL A 152 -18.27 -0.37 12.75
C VAL A 152 -19.31 -1.36 12.25
N ASN A 153 -19.98 -1.04 11.14
CA ASN A 153 -20.96 -1.93 10.53
C ASN A 153 -20.36 -2.71 9.33
N TYR A 154 -20.84 -3.93 9.08
CA TYR A 154 -20.38 -4.73 7.93
C TYR A 154 -20.46 -3.95 6.60
N SER A 155 -21.53 -3.17 6.40
CA SER A 155 -21.74 -2.38 5.18
C SER A 155 -20.76 -1.21 5.03
N GLU A 156 -20.23 -0.68 6.13
CA GLU A 156 -19.21 0.38 6.14
C GLU A 156 -17.87 -0.20 5.67
N LEU A 157 -17.49 -1.34 6.24
CA LEU A 157 -16.28 -2.10 5.92
C LEU A 157 -16.23 -2.66 4.48
N THR A 158 -17.37 -2.83 3.80
CA THR A 158 -17.42 -3.39 2.43
C THR A 158 -17.75 -2.36 1.34
N ARG A 159 -18.07 -1.10 1.68
CA ARG A 159 -18.36 -0.04 0.69
C ARG A 159 -17.15 0.82 0.38
N ASN A 160 -16.33 1.07 1.39
CA ASN A 160 -15.19 1.97 1.31
C ASN A 160 -13.90 1.16 1.34
N ASN A 161 -12.90 1.61 0.57
CA ASN A 161 -11.53 1.15 0.77
C ASN A 161 -10.98 1.74 2.09
N LEU A 162 -9.94 1.11 2.64
CA LEU A 162 -9.15 1.64 3.73
C LEU A 162 -8.08 2.60 3.19
N PHE A 163 -7.87 3.68 3.92
CA PHE A 163 -6.69 4.54 3.79
C PHE A 163 -5.46 3.81 4.36
N PRO A 164 -4.21 4.22 4.07
CA PRO A 164 -3.03 3.62 4.70
C PRO A 164 -3.02 3.79 6.22
N GLY A 165 -2.26 2.93 6.90
CA GLY A 165 -2.15 2.88 8.35
C GLY A 165 -2.45 1.51 8.96
N VAL A 166 -2.34 1.44 10.29
CA VAL A 166 -2.58 0.27 11.12
C VAL A 166 -3.99 0.31 11.72
N TYR A 167 -4.67 -0.83 11.68
CA TYR A 167 -6.05 -1.01 12.12
C TYR A 167 -6.17 -2.22 13.04
N ASN A 168 -6.69 -2.04 14.25
CA ASN A 168 -6.88 -3.12 15.22
C ASN A 168 -8.35 -3.57 15.25
N PHE A 169 -8.66 -4.58 14.44
CA PHE A 169 -9.97 -5.20 14.37
C PHE A 169 -10.20 -6.15 15.55
N LYS A 170 -11.21 -5.89 16.37
CA LYS A 170 -11.82 -6.88 17.27
C LYS A 170 -13.15 -7.35 16.68
N ILE A 171 -13.27 -8.65 16.45
CA ILE A 171 -14.40 -9.29 15.79
C ILE A 171 -15.04 -10.29 16.76
N LYS A 172 -16.32 -10.09 17.10
CA LYS A 172 -17.09 -10.96 17.98
C LYS A 172 -18.27 -11.58 17.24
N LEU A 173 -18.28 -12.92 17.15
CA LEU A 173 -19.32 -13.71 16.47
C LEU A 173 -19.93 -14.72 17.45
N GLY A 174 -21.05 -14.33 18.06
CA GLY A 174 -21.68 -15.09 19.15
C GLY A 174 -20.80 -15.13 20.39
N LYS A 175 -20.45 -16.34 20.84
CA LYS A 175 -19.53 -16.57 21.98
C LYS A 175 -18.04 -16.45 21.60
N ASN A 176 -17.70 -16.43 20.31
CA ASN A 176 -16.31 -16.44 19.83
C ASN A 176 -15.82 -15.01 19.54
N GLU A 177 -14.54 -14.74 19.81
CA GLU A 177 -13.92 -13.42 19.64
C GLU A 177 -12.50 -13.58 19.08
N SER A 178 -12.07 -12.68 18.19
CA SER A 178 -10.70 -12.61 17.69
C SER A 178 -10.25 -11.16 17.52
N THR A 179 -8.96 -10.91 17.72
CA THR A 179 -8.30 -9.64 17.39
C THR A 179 -7.38 -9.86 16.18
N GLN A 180 -7.33 -8.89 15.26
CA GLN A 180 -6.46 -8.87 14.09
C GLN A 180 -5.86 -7.46 13.93
N ARG A 181 -4.52 -7.36 13.89
CA ARG A 181 -3.82 -6.18 13.38
C ARG A 181 -3.85 -6.28 11.85
N VAL A 182 -4.26 -5.21 11.17
CA VAL A 182 -4.22 -5.08 9.71
C VAL A 182 -3.39 -3.85 9.38
N ILE A 183 -2.40 -4.01 8.53
CA ILE A 183 -1.51 -2.94 8.07
C ILE A 183 -1.87 -2.65 6.61
N ILE A 184 -2.07 -1.37 6.29
CA ILE A 184 -2.35 -0.91 4.93
C ILE A 184 -1.20 0.02 4.52
N LEU A 185 -0.36 -0.42 3.57
CA LEU A 185 0.82 0.34 3.15
C LEU A 185 0.53 1.38 2.05
N GLY A 186 -0.66 1.37 1.44
CA GLY A 186 -1.01 2.31 0.37
C GLY A 186 -0.55 1.92 -1.02
N ASP A 187 -0.36 0.62 -1.24
CA ASP A 187 -0.15 -0.05 -2.54
C ASP A 187 -1.47 -0.45 -3.25
N GLY A 188 -2.61 -0.37 -2.56
CA GLY A 188 -3.91 -0.79 -3.07
C GLY A 188 -4.17 -2.30 -3.06
N ARG A 189 -3.25 -3.13 -2.52
CA ARG A 189 -3.46 -4.57 -2.31
C ARG A 189 -4.73 -4.79 -1.47
N SER A 190 -5.49 -5.84 -1.75
CA SER A 190 -6.71 -6.17 -0.99
C SER A 190 -6.36 -7.01 0.24
N VAL A 191 -6.98 -6.73 1.40
CA VAL A 191 -6.76 -7.47 2.66
C VAL A 191 -8.03 -8.16 3.10
N THR A 192 -7.92 -9.40 3.63
CA THR A 192 -9.08 -10.22 4.03
C THR A 192 -9.21 -10.37 5.53
N LEU A 193 -10.39 -10.06 6.10
CA LEU A 193 -10.67 -10.32 7.52
C LEU A 193 -10.98 -11.79 7.78
N THR A 194 -10.30 -12.40 8.74
CA THR A 194 -10.60 -13.73 9.26
C THR A 194 -11.74 -13.68 10.29
N ALA A 195 -12.58 -14.72 10.32
CA ALA A 195 -13.64 -14.86 11.32
C ALA A 195 -13.18 -15.70 12.53
N PRO A 196 -13.66 -15.42 13.76
CA PRO A 196 -13.33 -16.21 14.94
C PRO A 196 -13.58 -17.72 14.74
N LYS A 197 -12.56 -18.55 15.00
CA LYS A 197 -12.68 -20.02 15.05
C LYS A 197 -13.61 -20.40 16.22
N GLN A 198 -14.47 -21.41 16.06
CA GLN A 198 -15.34 -21.88 17.14
C GLN A 198 -14.53 -22.60 18.21
N LYS A 199 -14.71 -22.22 19.49
CA LYS A 199 -14.12 -22.96 20.61
C LYS A 199 -14.95 -24.22 20.89
N VAL A 200 -14.52 -25.36 20.36
CA VAL A 200 -15.10 -26.66 20.69
C VAL A 200 -14.84 -26.95 22.16
N VAL A 201 -15.92 -27.08 22.94
CA VAL A 201 -15.88 -27.65 24.28
C VAL A 201 -16.11 -29.15 24.11
N ARG A 202 -15.24 -29.97 24.72
CA ARG A 202 -15.52 -31.37 25.01
C ARG A 202 -15.70 -31.45 26.50
N ASP A 203 -16.90 -31.82 26.93
CA ASP A 203 -17.19 -32.13 28.33
C ASP A 203 -16.69 -33.56 28.64
N ASP A 204 -16.57 -33.88 29.93
CA ASP A 204 -15.67 -34.93 30.41
C ASP A 204 -16.09 -36.37 30.12
N ASP A 205 -15.14 -37.15 29.60
CA ASP A 205 -15.04 -38.59 29.86
C ASP A 205 -13.55 -39.02 29.99
N GLY A 206 -12.87 -38.41 30.99
CA GLY A 206 -11.77 -39.01 31.75
C GLY A 206 -10.37 -39.22 31.12
N GLN A 207 -9.44 -38.32 31.47
CA GLN A 207 -7.97 -38.59 31.64
C GLN A 207 -7.13 -38.90 30.36
N ASN A 208 -5.84 -38.54 30.22
CA ASN A 208 -4.95 -37.49 30.78
C ASN A 208 -3.67 -37.47 29.87
N THR A 209 -2.71 -36.53 29.82
CA THR A 209 -2.40 -35.25 30.51
C THR A 209 -1.57 -34.39 29.52
N GLY A 210 -1.55 -33.05 29.57
CA GLY A 210 -0.59 -32.28 28.75
C GLY A 210 -0.79 -30.76 28.63
N THR A 211 -0.05 -30.02 29.46
CA THR A 211 0.12 -28.55 29.56
C THR A 211 0.06 -27.70 28.28
N LYS A 212 -0.68 -26.57 28.37
CA LYS A 212 -0.62 -25.30 27.58
C LYS A 212 0.27 -25.23 26.32
N LYS A 213 -0.33 -24.78 25.21
CA LYS A 213 0.23 -23.68 24.40
C LYS A 213 -0.90 -22.79 23.85
N THR A 214 -0.69 -21.47 23.86
CA THR A 214 -1.56 -20.53 23.12
C THR A 214 -1.08 -20.51 21.68
N THR A 215 -1.85 -21.11 20.77
CA THR A 215 -1.52 -21.14 19.35
C THR A 215 -2.07 -19.89 18.67
N ASN A 216 -1.18 -18.98 18.25
CA ASN A 216 -1.48 -18.07 17.14
C ASN A 216 -1.70 -18.96 15.91
N ASN A 217 -2.93 -18.98 15.40
CA ASN A 217 -3.42 -20.12 14.63
C ASN A 217 -3.80 -19.71 13.20
N THR A 218 -2.82 -19.20 12.45
CA THR A 218 -2.88 -19.18 10.98
C THR A 218 -2.94 -20.62 10.50
N GLN A 219 -3.91 -20.93 9.63
CA GLN A 219 -3.90 -22.17 8.87
C GLN A 219 -4.88 -22.10 7.70
N THR A 220 -4.38 -22.52 6.54
CA THR A 220 -5.06 -22.66 5.26
C THR A 220 -6.20 -23.67 5.31
N VAL A 221 -7.11 -23.64 4.33
CA VAL A 221 -8.25 -24.57 4.22
C VAL A 221 -8.25 -25.20 2.84
N GLN A 222 -8.33 -26.53 2.80
CA GLN A 222 -8.28 -27.36 1.58
C GLN A 222 -9.61 -27.42 0.82
N THR A 223 -9.55 -28.06 -0.36
CA THR A 223 -10.61 -28.72 -1.16
C THR A 223 -11.44 -27.85 -2.12
N PRO A 224 -11.92 -28.44 -3.26
CA PRO A 224 -11.91 -29.86 -3.64
C PRO A 224 -11.06 -30.22 -4.88
N LYS A 225 -11.00 -31.53 -5.14
CA LYS A 225 -10.53 -32.15 -6.38
C LYS A 225 -11.52 -31.86 -7.53
N ASP A 226 -11.02 -31.72 -8.75
CA ASP A 226 -11.73 -32.21 -9.94
C ASP A 226 -10.70 -32.65 -11.01
N ASP A 227 -11.03 -33.68 -11.78
CA ASP A 227 -10.11 -34.34 -12.73
C ASP A 227 -10.63 -34.18 -14.18
N THR A 228 -9.89 -33.48 -15.05
CA THR A 228 -9.95 -33.74 -16.50
C THR A 228 -8.63 -33.37 -17.19
N SER A 229 -8.17 -34.22 -18.12
CA SER A 229 -6.86 -34.10 -18.79
C SER A 229 -6.98 -33.54 -20.22
N ALA A 230 -5.96 -32.79 -20.66
CA ALA A 230 -5.65 -32.59 -22.07
C ALA A 230 -4.13 -32.35 -22.26
N ASN A 231 -3.49 -33.20 -23.08
CA ASN A 231 -2.04 -33.14 -23.33
C ASN A 231 -1.60 -31.85 -24.02
N ASP A 232 -0.76 -31.07 -23.33
CA ASP A 232 0.54 -30.67 -23.90
C ASP A 232 1.61 -31.33 -23.02
N ALA A 233 2.80 -31.58 -23.57
CA ALA A 233 3.97 -31.90 -22.74
C ALA A 233 4.52 -30.61 -22.12
N SER A 234 3.79 -30.05 -21.14
CA SER A 234 4.19 -28.83 -20.43
C SER A 234 5.10 -29.17 -19.26
N ASN A 235 6.28 -28.56 -19.19
CA ASN A 235 7.28 -28.74 -18.12
C ASN A 235 6.89 -28.07 -16.78
N ASP A 236 5.60 -27.83 -16.56
CA ASP A 236 5.02 -27.25 -15.36
C ASP A 236 5.30 -28.17 -14.15
N PRO A 237 5.84 -27.65 -13.04
CA PRO A 237 5.94 -28.44 -11.81
C PRO A 237 4.56 -28.69 -11.23
N THR A 238 4.43 -29.74 -10.41
CA THR A 238 3.25 -29.96 -9.57
C THR A 238 3.04 -28.74 -8.67
N TYR A 239 1.88 -28.08 -8.78
CA TYR A 239 1.54 -26.98 -7.89
C TYR A 239 1.55 -27.42 -6.41
N LYS A 240 2.12 -26.56 -5.57
CA LYS A 240 2.11 -26.68 -4.11
C LYS A 240 1.79 -25.31 -3.50
N GLU A 241 1.09 -25.32 -2.38
CA GLU A 241 0.96 -24.15 -1.50
C GLU A 241 2.37 -23.71 -1.05
N PRO A 242 2.68 -22.40 -0.89
CA PRO A 242 4.03 -21.90 -0.61
C PRO A 242 4.73 -22.61 0.57
N SER A 243 4.05 -22.75 1.71
CA SER A 243 4.56 -23.47 2.90
C SER A 243 4.81 -24.99 2.73
N LEU A 244 4.65 -25.53 1.50
CA LEU A 244 4.99 -26.90 1.10
C LEU A 244 6.02 -26.96 -0.05
N VAL A 245 6.44 -25.81 -0.59
CA VAL A 245 7.46 -25.69 -1.65
C VAL A 245 8.85 -25.87 -1.06
N GLY A 246 9.64 -26.78 -1.62
CA GLY A 246 11.08 -26.90 -1.37
C GLY A 246 11.92 -26.37 -2.53
N ALA A 247 13.21 -26.11 -2.28
CA ALA A 247 14.15 -25.70 -3.35
C ALA A 247 14.18 -26.70 -4.53
N ASP A 248 14.05 -28.00 -4.25
CA ASP A 248 13.98 -29.06 -5.27
C ASP A 248 12.71 -28.97 -6.16
N ASP A 249 11.61 -28.34 -5.70
CA ASP A 249 10.42 -28.10 -6.52
C ASP A 249 10.59 -26.93 -7.49
N LEU A 250 11.37 -25.91 -7.08
CA LEU A 250 11.68 -24.75 -7.89
C LEU A 250 12.87 -24.98 -8.84
N ALA A 251 13.72 -25.96 -8.57
CA ALA A 251 14.95 -26.23 -9.33
C ALA A 251 14.75 -26.29 -10.86
N GLY A 252 15.67 -25.68 -11.62
CA GLY A 252 15.63 -25.63 -13.08
C GLY A 252 15.59 -24.20 -13.63
N ASN A 253 15.39 -24.10 -14.94
CA ASN A 253 15.41 -22.83 -15.67
C ASN A 253 13.99 -22.30 -15.87
N TRP A 254 13.81 -21.01 -15.63
CA TRP A 254 12.54 -20.30 -15.71
C TRP A 254 12.69 -19.09 -16.62
N LYS A 255 11.73 -18.86 -17.51
CA LYS A 255 11.72 -17.75 -18.45
C LYS A 255 10.49 -16.86 -18.24
N LEU A 256 10.70 -15.55 -18.17
CA LEU A 256 9.64 -14.57 -18.01
C LEU A 256 8.66 -14.64 -19.19
N VAL A 257 7.36 -14.66 -18.90
CA VAL A 257 6.28 -14.66 -19.91
C VAL A 257 5.25 -13.56 -19.71
N ASP A 258 5.17 -12.97 -18.53
CA ASP A 258 4.22 -11.92 -18.14
C ASP A 258 4.79 -11.15 -16.94
N SER A 259 4.46 -9.85 -16.79
CA SER A 259 4.95 -9.02 -15.68
C SER A 259 4.06 -7.81 -15.40
N GLU A 260 3.92 -7.43 -14.13
CA GLU A 260 3.12 -6.29 -13.66
C GLU A 260 4.00 -5.26 -12.93
N ASN A 261 3.72 -3.96 -13.13
CA ASN A 261 4.48 -2.80 -12.64
C ASN A 261 5.96 -2.69 -13.07
N ASN A 262 6.42 -3.59 -13.95
CA ASN A 262 7.81 -3.71 -14.46
C ASN A 262 8.24 -2.56 -15.41
N GLU A 263 7.87 -1.31 -15.12
CA GLU A 263 8.12 -0.12 -15.97
C GLU A 263 9.62 0.21 -16.14
N MET A 264 10.50 -0.39 -15.33
CA MET A 264 11.94 -0.14 -15.33
C MET A 264 12.79 -1.37 -15.73
N GLY A 265 12.17 -2.49 -16.16
CA GLY A 265 12.90 -3.70 -16.52
C GLY A 265 13.61 -4.37 -15.33
N ILE A 266 13.00 -4.30 -14.14
CA ILE A 266 13.53 -4.85 -12.88
C ILE A 266 13.15 -6.32 -12.66
N MET A 267 12.27 -6.90 -13.49
CA MET A 267 12.15 -8.36 -13.56
C MET A 267 13.29 -8.94 -14.42
N PRO A 268 13.99 -9.99 -13.95
CA PRO A 268 14.91 -10.73 -14.81
C PRO A 268 14.16 -11.40 -15.98
N GLU A 269 14.85 -11.59 -17.11
CA GLU A 269 14.30 -12.33 -18.26
C GLU A 269 14.29 -13.85 -18.01
N THR A 270 15.28 -14.33 -17.24
CA THR A 270 15.39 -15.72 -16.83
C THR A 270 15.90 -15.86 -15.40
N ILE A 271 15.37 -16.86 -14.68
CA ILE A 271 15.84 -17.28 -13.37
C ILE A 271 16.24 -18.75 -13.44
N THR A 272 17.42 -19.11 -12.96
CA THR A 272 17.83 -20.50 -12.73
C THR A 272 17.84 -20.75 -11.23
N PHE A 273 16.94 -21.63 -10.76
CA PHE A 273 16.98 -22.17 -9.41
C PHE A 273 17.85 -23.43 -9.39
N SER A 274 18.70 -23.54 -8.37
CA SER A 274 19.39 -24.76 -7.98
C SER A 274 19.07 -25.06 -6.51
N ARG A 275 19.56 -26.18 -5.99
CA ARG A 275 19.36 -26.56 -4.58
C ARG A 275 19.94 -25.51 -3.62
N ASP A 276 21.09 -24.95 -3.99
CA ASP A 276 21.96 -24.17 -3.08
C ASP A 276 22.08 -22.70 -3.50
N SER A 277 21.51 -22.30 -4.64
CA SER A 277 21.56 -20.92 -5.16
C SER A 277 20.47 -20.60 -6.19
N ILE A 278 20.11 -19.31 -6.27
CA ILE A 278 19.26 -18.71 -7.31
C ILE A 278 20.15 -17.82 -8.17
N THR A 279 20.04 -17.91 -9.50
CA THR A 279 20.70 -16.99 -10.43
C THR A 279 19.66 -16.30 -11.29
N ALA A 280 19.69 -14.96 -11.34
CA ALA A 280 18.78 -14.14 -12.14
C ALA A 280 19.57 -13.35 -13.19
N MET A 281 19.07 -13.34 -14.44
CA MET A 281 19.65 -12.58 -15.54
C MET A 281 18.65 -11.56 -16.06
N TYR A 282 19.06 -10.29 -16.09
CA TYR A 282 18.22 -9.14 -16.47
C TYR A 282 18.54 -8.66 -17.88
N ALA A 283 17.63 -7.90 -18.50
CA ALA A 283 17.64 -7.47 -19.92
C ALA A 283 18.89 -6.69 -20.40
N HIS A 284 19.84 -6.38 -19.51
CA HIS A 284 21.12 -5.74 -19.79
C HIS A 284 22.32 -6.69 -19.64
N ASN A 285 22.10 -8.00 -19.62
CA ASN A 285 23.09 -9.05 -19.27
C ASN A 285 23.73 -8.86 -17.87
N ILE A 286 23.03 -8.17 -16.97
CA ILE A 286 23.38 -8.16 -15.55
C ILE A 286 22.96 -9.52 -14.99
N GLN A 287 23.87 -10.20 -14.32
CA GLN A 287 23.62 -11.44 -13.61
C GLN A 287 23.78 -11.20 -12.10
N THR A 288 22.81 -11.65 -11.31
CA THR A 288 22.93 -11.78 -9.85
C THR A 288 22.84 -13.26 -9.46
N THR A 289 23.54 -13.65 -8.40
CA THR A 289 23.47 -14.99 -7.83
C THR A 289 23.35 -14.88 -6.31
N THR A 290 22.30 -15.47 -5.76
CA THR A 290 21.95 -15.45 -4.33
C THR A 290 22.06 -16.87 -3.78
N PRO A 291 22.92 -17.17 -2.80
CA PRO A 291 22.92 -18.48 -2.14
C PRO A 291 21.63 -18.70 -1.34
N ILE A 292 21.21 -19.97 -1.22
CA ILE A 292 20.03 -20.37 -0.43
C ILE A 292 20.51 -21.09 0.83
N ASP A 293 20.75 -20.32 1.90
CA ASP A 293 21.08 -20.86 3.22
C ASP A 293 19.83 -21.03 4.10
N THR A 294 18.76 -20.28 3.83
CA THR A 294 17.47 -20.39 4.53
C THR A 294 16.30 -20.05 3.60
N VAL A 295 15.15 -20.69 3.85
CA VAL A 295 13.86 -20.35 3.22
C VAL A 295 12.87 -19.99 4.31
N GLN A 296 12.19 -18.84 4.19
CA GLN A 296 11.20 -18.37 5.16
C GLN A 296 9.88 -18.03 4.45
N TYR A 297 8.81 -18.75 4.79
CA TYR A 297 7.47 -18.44 4.29
C TYR A 297 6.90 -17.20 5.01
N SER A 298 6.48 -16.19 4.25
CA SER A 298 5.75 -15.02 4.75
C SER A 298 4.24 -15.27 4.67
N GLU A 299 3.58 -15.33 5.83
CA GLU A 299 2.11 -15.31 5.92
C GLU A 299 1.48 -13.97 5.48
N GLU A 300 2.27 -12.91 5.36
CA GLU A 300 1.81 -11.55 5.00
C GLU A 300 1.82 -11.33 3.47
N ASP A 301 2.83 -11.85 2.78
CA ASP A 301 2.97 -11.77 1.31
C ASP A 301 2.48 -13.04 0.59
N ASP A 302 2.14 -14.10 1.34
CA ASP A 302 1.80 -15.43 0.83
C ASP A 302 2.93 -15.96 -0.08
N THR A 303 4.21 -15.81 0.29
CA THR A 303 5.35 -16.15 -0.56
C THR A 303 6.54 -16.68 0.23
N ASP A 304 7.40 -17.44 -0.43
CA ASP A 304 8.65 -17.93 0.16
C ASP A 304 9.79 -16.96 -0.11
N TYR A 305 10.48 -16.55 0.94
CA TYR A 305 11.67 -15.70 0.90
C TYR A 305 12.92 -16.56 1.03
N PHE A 306 13.72 -16.61 -0.03
CA PHE A 306 14.98 -17.33 -0.10
C PHE A 306 16.12 -16.38 0.29
N THR A 307 16.82 -16.68 1.38
CA THR A 307 17.93 -15.89 1.91
C THR A 307 19.22 -16.70 1.93
N GLY A 308 20.34 -15.97 1.84
CA GLY A 308 21.65 -16.49 2.18
C GLY A 308 22.37 -15.53 3.13
N ASP A 309 23.33 -16.03 3.89
CA ASP A 309 23.97 -15.36 5.04
C ASP A 309 24.62 -13.99 4.71
N ASN A 310 24.83 -13.71 3.41
CA ASN A 310 25.45 -12.48 2.91
C ASN A 310 24.56 -11.69 1.92
N SER A 311 23.28 -12.06 1.73
CA SER A 311 22.36 -11.31 0.87
C SER A 311 21.47 -10.38 1.70
N PRO A 312 21.62 -9.04 1.62
CA PRO A 312 20.75 -8.11 2.35
C PRO A 312 19.32 -8.06 1.79
N ASN A 313 19.13 -8.52 0.55
CA ASN A 313 17.83 -8.62 -0.10
C ASN A 313 17.43 -10.10 -0.19
N PRO A 314 16.29 -10.51 0.37
CA PRO A 314 15.77 -11.86 0.18
C PRO A 314 15.12 -11.98 -1.21
N PHE A 315 15.28 -13.13 -1.87
CA PHE A 315 14.61 -13.39 -3.14
C PHE A 315 13.20 -13.91 -2.87
N ALA A 316 12.16 -13.15 -3.19
CA ALA A 316 10.77 -13.53 -2.92
C ALA A 316 10.15 -14.26 -4.11
N ALA A 317 9.75 -15.52 -3.95
CA ALA A 317 9.07 -16.27 -5.00
C ALA A 317 8.17 -17.39 -4.48
N LYS A 318 7.28 -17.90 -5.33
CA LYS A 318 6.42 -19.07 -5.06
C LYS A 318 5.98 -19.77 -6.34
N LEU A 319 5.40 -20.96 -6.22
CA LEU A 319 4.57 -21.54 -7.28
C LEU A 319 3.17 -20.93 -7.24
N ALA A 320 2.66 -20.51 -8.40
CA ALA A 320 1.32 -19.95 -8.56
C ALA A 320 0.60 -20.58 -9.75
N LYS A 321 -0.74 -20.57 -9.73
CA LYS A 321 -1.57 -20.91 -10.89
C LYS A 321 -1.91 -19.64 -11.66
N ARG A 322 -1.60 -19.59 -12.97
CA ARG A 322 -1.92 -18.45 -13.84
C ARG A 322 -2.40 -18.91 -15.21
N THR A 323 -3.36 -18.20 -15.79
CA THR A 323 -3.81 -18.46 -17.16
C THR A 323 -2.85 -17.77 -18.14
N ILE A 324 -1.98 -18.55 -18.78
CA ILE A 324 -1.03 -18.07 -19.80
C ILE A 324 -1.51 -18.57 -21.17
N ASN A 325 -1.67 -17.67 -22.14
CA ASN A 325 -2.15 -17.98 -23.49
C ASN A 325 -3.46 -18.81 -23.54
N GLY A 326 -4.36 -18.60 -22.57
CA GLY A 326 -5.65 -19.29 -22.47
C GLY A 326 -5.62 -20.66 -21.77
N LYS A 327 -4.46 -21.15 -21.32
CA LYS A 327 -4.32 -22.40 -20.55
C LYS A 327 -3.95 -22.08 -19.09
N GLU A 328 -4.53 -22.77 -18.11
CA GLU A 328 -3.99 -22.73 -16.74
C GLU A 328 -2.61 -23.39 -16.72
N ARG A 329 -1.63 -22.72 -16.12
CA ARG A 329 -0.24 -23.15 -16.00
C ARG A 329 0.23 -22.98 -14.55
N VAL A 330 1.20 -23.80 -14.15
CA VAL A 330 1.96 -23.59 -12.91
C VAL A 330 3.19 -22.75 -13.25
N VAL A 331 3.19 -21.52 -12.77
CA VAL A 331 4.27 -20.55 -12.97
C VAL A 331 5.07 -20.37 -11.69
N LEU A 332 6.34 -19.98 -11.81
CA LEU A 332 7.03 -19.28 -10.74
C LEU A 332 6.51 -17.84 -10.75
N GLU A 333 5.99 -17.37 -9.63
CA GLU A 333 5.72 -15.95 -9.36
C GLU A 333 6.89 -15.40 -8.55
N HIS A 334 7.49 -14.30 -9.00
CA HIS A 334 8.56 -13.58 -8.32
C HIS A 334 8.14 -12.14 -8.04
N LEU A 335 8.44 -11.65 -6.84
CA LEU A 335 8.18 -10.30 -6.36
C LEU A 335 9.51 -9.58 -6.10
N ASP A 336 9.73 -8.44 -6.76
CA ASP A 336 10.82 -7.51 -6.43
C ASP A 336 10.29 -6.06 -6.45
N GLN A 337 10.59 -5.30 -5.39
CA GLN A 337 10.24 -3.89 -5.18
C GLN A 337 8.75 -3.48 -5.34
N GLY A 338 7.84 -4.45 -5.52
CA GLY A 338 6.41 -4.23 -5.81
C GLY A 338 6.01 -4.47 -7.28
N SER A 339 6.96 -4.90 -8.12
CA SER A 339 6.69 -5.51 -9.42
C SER A 339 6.59 -7.02 -9.29
N TYR A 340 5.79 -7.63 -10.17
CA TYR A 340 5.62 -9.07 -10.27
C TYR A 340 6.12 -9.56 -11.63
N GLY A 341 6.72 -10.74 -11.66
CA GLY A 341 7.03 -11.48 -12.87
C GLY A 341 6.52 -12.91 -12.77
N TRP A 342 5.98 -13.42 -13.87
CA TRP A 342 5.52 -14.80 -13.97
C TRP A 342 6.34 -15.53 -15.03
N TYR A 343 6.85 -16.70 -14.65
CA TYR A 343 7.83 -17.42 -15.44
C TYR A 343 7.35 -18.85 -15.70
N LEU A 344 7.58 -19.35 -16.92
CA LEU A 344 7.40 -20.76 -17.26
C LEU A 344 8.74 -21.51 -17.19
N ARG A 345 8.73 -22.67 -16.55
CA ARG A 345 9.85 -23.61 -16.54
C ARG A 345 10.16 -24.06 -17.97
N GLN A 346 11.43 -24.10 -18.34
CA GLN A 346 11.93 -24.49 -19.66
C GLN A 346 12.34 -25.96 -19.65
#